data_AF-A0A917QCC6-F1
#
_entry.id   AF-A0A917QCC6-F1
#
_cell.length_a   1.000
_cell.length_b   1.000
_cell.length_c   1.000
_cell.angle_alpha   90.00
_cell.angle_beta   90.00
_cell.angle_gamma   90.00
#
_symmetry.space_group_name_H-M   'P 1'
#
loop_
_entity.id
_entity.type
_entity.pdbx_description
1 polymer ?
#
loop_
_entity_poly.entity_id
_entity_poly.type
_entity_poly.pdbx_seq_one_letter_code
_entity_poly.pdbx_strand_id
1 'polypeptide(L)'
;MQGAFMGDVVLVIEGRDFSTRFGWMTLIHWCVGLCHAVQRLEHQDQHELLSPESDDVLRFIRVRDRLTVSASYVGQVAVTGFPEFSAAVNRFVAVKFGWIEQNYSRALLNPGMRGVYRRIGRTLPRGACGEG
;
A
#
# COMPACT_ATOMS: atom_id res chain seq x y z
N MET A 1 -11.07 -13.37 15.16
CA MET A 1 -9.69 -13.50 14.65
C MET A 1 -9.22 -12.16 14.13
N GLN A 2 -8.45 -11.43 14.93
CA GLN A 2 -7.70 -10.26 14.47
C GLN A 2 -6.38 -10.79 13.88
N GLY A 3 -6.40 -11.09 12.58
CA GLY A 3 -5.19 -11.47 11.85
C GLY A 3 -4.40 -10.21 11.52
N ALA A 4 -3.58 -9.74 12.46
CA ALA A 4 -2.62 -8.70 12.17
C ALA A 4 -1.53 -9.33 11.28
N PHE A 5 -1.55 -9.02 9.99
CA PHE A 5 -0.38 -9.23 9.12
C PHE A 5 0.68 -8.22 9.52
N MET A 6 1.31 -8.49 10.66
CA MET A 6 2.35 -7.67 11.26
C MET A 6 3.62 -7.81 10.42
N GLY A 7 4.19 -6.68 10.03
CA GLY A 7 5.44 -6.61 9.33
C GLY A 7 5.81 -5.16 9.10
N ASP A 8 7.11 -4.88 9.14
CA ASP A 8 7.63 -3.58 8.77
C ASP A 8 7.62 -3.47 7.24
N VAL A 9 7.15 -2.34 6.72
CA VAL A 9 7.28 -2.04 5.30
C VAL A 9 8.47 -1.14 5.11
N VAL A 10 9.44 -1.66 4.36
CA VAL A 10 10.60 -0.90 3.92
C VAL A 10 10.23 -0.17 2.63
N LEU A 11 10.16 1.16 2.69
CA LEU A 11 9.91 2.01 1.53
C LEU A 11 11.17 2.81 1.20
N VAL A 12 11.92 2.35 0.21
CA VAL A 12 13.12 3.03 -0.28
C VAL A 12 12.86 3.56 -1.68
N ILE A 13 13.07 4.87 -1.88
CA ILE A 13 12.87 5.55 -3.17
C ILE A 13 14.14 6.33 -3.49
N GLU A 14 14.79 6.04 -4.61
CA GLU A 14 16.06 6.67 -4.99
C GLU A 14 17.11 6.64 -3.86
N GLY A 15 17.19 5.52 -3.13
CA GLY A 15 18.12 5.33 -2.01
C GLY A 15 17.75 6.07 -0.71
N ARG A 16 16.61 6.77 -0.68
CA ARG A 16 16.09 7.43 0.53
C ARG A 16 15.07 6.56 1.24
N ASP A 17 15.21 6.44 2.55
CA ASP A 17 14.41 5.57 3.39
C ASP A 17 13.22 6.32 4.01
N PHE A 18 12.02 5.91 3.63
CA PHE A 18 10.72 6.37 4.12
C PHE A 18 9.99 5.29 4.92
N SER A 19 10.71 4.29 5.42
CA SER A 19 10.12 3.25 6.27
C SER A 19 9.60 3.88 7.55
N THR A 20 8.36 3.56 7.92
CA THR A 20 7.76 4.02 9.18
C THR A 20 8.53 3.43 10.37
N ARG A 21 8.90 4.28 11.34
CA ARG A 21 9.57 3.86 12.59
C ARG A 21 8.60 3.55 13.73
N PHE A 22 7.31 3.74 13.50
CA PHE A 22 6.26 3.53 14.50
C PHE A 22 5.50 2.25 14.20
N GLY A 23 4.96 1.68 15.27
CA GLY A 23 4.34 0.37 15.22
C GLY A 23 3.14 0.35 14.27
N TRP A 24 3.16 -0.64 13.37
CA TRP A 24 1.98 -1.44 13.04
C TRP A 24 1.00 -0.86 12.00
N MET A 25 1.51 -0.20 10.95
CA MET A 25 0.79 -0.26 9.69
C MET A 25 0.83 -1.70 9.16
N THR A 26 -0.31 -2.40 9.21
CA THR A 26 -0.40 -3.76 8.65
C THR A 26 0.01 -3.76 7.18
N LEU A 27 0.62 -4.86 6.72
CA LEU A 27 0.99 -5.04 5.31
C LEU A 27 -0.18 -4.74 4.36
N ILE A 28 -1.39 -5.14 4.75
CA ILE A 28 -2.62 -4.89 4.00
C ILE A 28 -2.92 -3.39 3.91
N HIS A 29 -2.75 -2.65 5.01
CA HIS A 29 -2.92 -1.20 5.01
C HIS A 29 -1.95 -0.54 4.03
N TRP A 30 -0.67 -0.93 4.08
CA TRP A 30 0.33 -0.43 3.13
C TRP A 30 -0.05 -0.70 1.68
N CYS A 31 -0.44 -1.93 1.35
CA CYS A 31 -0.86 -2.25 -0.02
C CYS A 31 -2.07 -1.42 -0.46
N VAL A 32 -3.09 -1.27 0.40
CA VAL A 32 -4.28 -0.47 0.09
C VAL A 32 -3.93 1.01 -0.07
N GLY A 33 -3.14 1.54 0.85
CA GLY A 33 -2.71 2.95 0.86
C GLY A 33 -1.90 3.31 -0.37
N LEU A 34 -0.91 2.49 -0.74
CA LEU A 34 -0.10 2.72 -1.94
C LEU A 34 -0.90 2.55 -3.24
N CYS A 35 -1.77 1.53 -3.33
CA CYS A 35 -2.68 1.40 -4.48
C CYS A 35 -3.57 2.62 -4.63
N HIS A 36 -4.16 3.09 -3.53
CA HIS A 36 -5.02 4.26 -3.55
C HIS A 36 -4.22 5.53 -3.90
N ALA A 37 -2.98 5.66 -3.43
CA ALA A 37 -2.09 6.75 -3.83
C ALA A 37 -1.85 6.76 -5.33
N VAL A 38 -1.51 5.61 -5.93
CA VAL A 38 -1.33 5.49 -7.39
C VAL A 38 -2.60 5.87 -8.14
N GLN A 39 -3.75 5.30 -7.77
CA GLN A 39 -5.04 5.59 -8.41
C GLN A 39 -5.44 7.07 -8.29
N ARG A 40 -5.17 7.71 -7.14
CA ARG A 40 -5.45 9.14 -6.94
C ARG A 40 -4.53 9.99 -7.80
N LEU A 41 -3.25 9.66 -7.84
CA LEU A 41 -2.24 10.40 -8.59
C LEU A 41 -2.41 10.26 -10.12
N GLU A 42 -3.23 9.33 -10.61
CA GLU A 42 -3.66 9.30 -12.02
C GLU A 42 -4.59 10.46 -12.39
N HIS A 43 -5.30 11.01 -11.41
CA HIS A 43 -6.33 12.03 -11.63
C HIS A 43 -6.11 13.32 -10.82
N GLN A 44 -5.16 13.32 -9.90
CA GLN A 44 -4.86 14.42 -8.98
C GLN A 44 -3.35 14.61 -8.88
N ASP A 45 -2.91 15.85 -8.66
CA ASP A 45 -1.49 16.18 -8.57
C ASP A 45 -0.89 15.85 -7.19
N GLN A 46 -1.71 15.53 -6.18
CA GLN A 46 -1.23 15.25 -4.83
C GLN A 46 -2.07 14.22 -4.09
N HIS A 47 -1.41 13.46 -3.22
CA HIS A 47 -2.05 12.54 -2.28
C HIS A 47 -1.24 12.44 -0.99
N GLU A 48 -1.94 12.20 0.12
CA GLU A 48 -1.34 11.98 1.43
C GLU A 48 -1.80 10.62 1.96
N LEU A 49 -0.83 9.82 2.39
CA LEU A 49 -1.07 8.58 3.12
C LEU A 49 -0.82 8.84 4.60
N LEU A 50 -1.88 8.76 5.39
CA LEU A 50 -1.86 8.95 6.83
C LEU A 50 -1.61 7.62 7.54
N SER A 51 -0.78 7.66 8.57
CA SER A 51 -0.67 6.55 9.53
C SER A 51 -1.97 6.43 10.31
N PRO A 52 -2.51 5.21 10.51
CA PRO A 52 -3.72 5.01 11.30
C PRO A 52 -3.51 5.24 12.80
N GLU A 53 -2.26 5.16 13.28
CA GLU A 53 -1.93 5.18 14.72
C GLU A 53 -1.15 6.44 15.14
N SER A 54 -0.80 7.32 14.19
CA SER A 54 -0.07 8.56 14.46
C SER A 54 -0.45 9.66 13.47
N ASP A 55 -0.07 10.91 13.76
CA ASP A 55 -0.20 12.04 12.85
C ASP A 55 0.86 12.05 11.73
N ASP A 56 1.50 10.90 11.49
CA ASP A 56 2.51 10.76 10.46
C ASP A 56 1.91 10.71 9.07
N VAL A 57 2.55 11.43 8.15
CA VAL A 57 2.09 11.59 6.78
C VAL A 57 3.21 11.24 5.83
N LEU A 58 2.92 10.37 4.87
CA LEU A 58 3.71 10.20 3.66
C LEU A 58 2.99 10.96 2.53
N ARG A 59 3.64 11.98 2.00
CA ARG A 59 3.08 12.88 0.99
C ARG A 59 3.65 12.55 -0.39
N PHE A 60 2.77 12.53 -1.36
CA PHE A 60 3.06 12.30 -2.76
C PHE A 60 2.59 13.50 -3.58
N ILE A 61 3.47 14.06 -4.40
CA ILE A 61 3.15 15.16 -5.31
C ILE A 61 3.62 14.78 -6.71
N ARG A 62 2.68 14.67 -7.64
CA ARG A 62 2.94 14.36 -9.05
C ARG A 62 2.88 15.64 -9.88
N VAL A 63 3.90 15.85 -10.71
CA VAL A 63 3.89 16.86 -11.77
C VAL A 63 4.32 16.18 -13.06
N ARG A 64 3.37 16.02 -13.99
CA ARG A 64 3.55 15.19 -15.20
C ARG A 64 4.00 13.78 -14.81
N ASP A 65 5.15 13.32 -15.29
CA ASP A 65 5.66 11.98 -14.98
C ASP A 65 6.66 11.96 -13.83
N ARG A 66 6.84 13.08 -13.13
CA ARG A 66 7.70 13.15 -11.94
C ARG A 66 6.85 13.06 -10.68
N LEU A 67 7.31 12.25 -9.73
CA LEU A 67 6.71 12.05 -8.42
C LEU A 67 7.72 12.49 -7.35
N THR A 68 7.33 13.47 -6.55
CA THR A 68 8.02 13.85 -5.32
C THR A 68 7.39 13.13 -4.15
N VAL A 69 8.21 12.50 -3.31
CA VAL A 69 7.79 11.81 -2.09
C VAL A 69 8.49 12.42 -0.89
N SER A 70 7.74 12.76 0.15
CA SER A 70 8.27 13.26 1.42
C SER A 70 7.48 12.66 2.58
N ALA A 71 8.04 12.70 3.79
CA ALA A 71 7.32 12.27 4.98
C ALA A 71 7.48 13.26 6.14
N SER A 72 6.48 13.34 7.02
CA SER A 72 6.53 14.22 8.20
C SER A 72 7.59 13.83 9.23
N TYR A 73 7.96 12.55 9.27
CA TYR A 73 8.85 11.96 10.28
C TYR A 73 10.30 11.79 9.82
N VAL A 74 10.61 12.08 8.55
CA VAL A 74 11.98 12.14 8.04
C VAL A 74 12.17 13.39 7.20
N GLY A 75 13.24 14.15 7.45
CA GLY A 75 13.59 15.35 6.69
C GLY A 75 14.10 15.08 5.26
N GLN A 76 13.76 13.93 4.68
CA GLN A 76 14.18 13.51 3.35
C GLN A 76 13.04 13.75 2.34
N VAL A 77 13.41 14.06 1.10
CA VAL A 77 12.50 14.19 -0.03
C VAL A 77 13.08 13.36 -1.16
N ALA A 78 12.34 12.48 -1.83
CA ALA A 78 12.78 11.73 -3.01
C ALA A 78 12.02 12.19 -4.26
N VAL A 79 12.64 12.03 -5.42
CA VAL A 79 12.01 12.32 -6.72
C VAL A 79 12.23 11.13 -7.63
N THR A 80 11.16 10.52 -8.11
CA THR A 80 11.17 9.33 -8.98
C THR A 80 10.23 9.52 -10.18
N GLY A 81 10.28 8.65 -11.18
CA GLY A 81 9.23 8.58 -12.21
C GLY A 81 7.91 8.04 -11.63
N PHE A 82 6.78 8.69 -11.94
CA PHE A 82 5.46 8.18 -11.58
C PHE A 82 5.15 6.82 -12.22
N PRO A 83 5.45 6.57 -13.52
CA PRO A 83 5.26 5.25 -14.11
C PRO A 83 6.05 4.14 -13.41
N GLU A 84 7.29 4.44 -13.00
CA GLU A 84 8.17 3.51 -12.29
C GLU A 84 7.64 3.20 -10.90
N PHE A 85 7.21 4.24 -10.17
CA PHE A 85 6.58 4.11 -8.86
C PHE A 85 5.29 3.28 -8.94
N SER A 86 4.40 3.58 -9.89
CA SER A 86 3.17 2.84 -10.13
C SER A 86 3.45 1.36 -10.42
N ALA A 87 4.42 1.07 -11.29
CA ALA A 87 4.82 -0.29 -11.59
C ALA A 87 5.40 -1.02 -10.36
N ALA A 88 6.21 -0.34 -9.54
CA ALA A 88 6.77 -0.90 -8.31
C ALA A 88 5.68 -1.22 -7.28
N VAL A 89 4.72 -0.32 -7.06
CA VAL A 89 3.56 -0.54 -6.18
C VAL A 89 2.74 -1.74 -6.66
N ASN A 90 2.43 -1.81 -7.95
CA ASN A 90 1.66 -2.91 -8.52
C ASN A 90 2.36 -4.27 -8.34
N ARG A 91 3.67 -4.33 -8.55
CA ARG A 91 4.48 -5.54 -8.29
C ARG A 91 4.48 -5.91 -6.81
N PHE A 92 4.71 -4.94 -5.92
CA PHE A 92 4.71 -5.18 -4.48
C PHE A 92 3.37 -5.76 -4.02
N VAL A 93 2.26 -5.13 -4.39
CA VAL A 93 0.90 -5.59 -4.05
C VAL A 93 0.65 -6.98 -4.63
N ALA A 94 1.12 -7.27 -5.86
CA ALA A 94 0.99 -8.59 -6.46
C ALA A 94 1.67 -9.69 -5.66
N VAL A 95 2.94 -9.48 -5.32
CA VAL A 95 3.73 -10.44 -4.56
C VAL A 95 3.11 -10.68 -3.19
N LYS A 96 2.69 -9.61 -2.48
CA LYS A 96 2.18 -9.72 -1.13
C LYS A 96 0.80 -10.37 -1.07
N PHE A 97 -0.12 -10.03 -1.97
CA PHE A 97 -1.42 -10.71 -2.02
C PHE A 97 -1.30 -12.15 -2.51
N GLY A 98 -0.41 -12.45 -3.46
CA GLY A 98 -0.13 -13.84 -3.85
C GLY A 98 0.41 -14.68 -2.67
N TRP A 99 1.28 -14.10 -1.85
CA TRP A 99 1.76 -14.75 -0.63
C TRP A 99 0.64 -14.96 0.40
N ILE A 100 -0.25 -13.98 0.62
CA ILE A 100 -1.41 -14.13 1.51
C ILE A 100 -2.33 -15.25 1.03
N GLU A 101 -2.60 -15.31 -0.28
CA GLU A 101 -3.46 -16.34 -0.87
C GLU A 101 -2.89 -17.75 -0.67
N GLN A 102 -1.57 -17.90 -0.87
CA GLN A 102 -0.88 -19.19 -0.74
C GLN A 102 -0.74 -19.65 0.71
N ASN A 103 -0.46 -18.74 1.64
CA ASN A 103 -0.07 -19.09 3.01
C ASN A 103 -1.20 -18.91 4.03
N TYR A 104 -2.21 -18.09 3.71
CA TYR A 104 -3.29 -17.71 4.62
C TYR A 104 -4.64 -17.73 3.92
N SER A 105 -4.94 -18.79 3.17
CA SER A 105 -6.20 -18.96 2.45
C SER A 105 -7.45 -18.74 3.33
N ARG A 106 -7.40 -19.13 4.61
CA ARG A 106 -8.48 -18.85 5.58
C ARG A 106 -8.71 -17.37 5.85
N ALA A 107 -7.68 -16.52 5.75
CA ALA A 107 -7.82 -15.08 5.92
C ALA A 107 -8.68 -14.48 4.79
N LEU A 108 -8.68 -15.08 3.59
CA LEU A 108 -9.52 -14.66 2.48
C LEU A 108 -11.02 -14.83 2.74
N LEU A 109 -11.39 -15.71 3.68
CA LEU A 109 -12.78 -15.91 4.10
C LEU A 109 -13.30 -14.74 4.96
N ASN A 110 -12.42 -13.86 5.45
CA ASN A 110 -12.83 -12.70 6.22
C ASN A 110 -13.67 -11.75 5.34
N PRO A 111 -14.90 -11.38 5.73
CA PRO A 111 -15.74 -10.46 4.95
C PRO A 111 -15.05 -9.14 4.58
N GLY A 112 -14.15 -8.66 5.41
CA GLY A 112 -13.34 -7.46 5.16
C GLY A 112 -12.43 -7.58 3.94
N MET A 113 -11.99 -8.80 3.57
CA MET A 113 -11.11 -9.01 2.41
C MET A 113 -11.79 -8.66 1.09
N ARG A 114 -13.13 -8.77 0.98
CA ARG A 114 -13.84 -8.26 -0.21
C ARG A 114 -13.65 -6.76 -0.39
N GLY A 115 -13.69 -6.00 0.70
CA GLY A 115 -13.45 -4.56 0.70
C GLY A 115 -12.00 -4.22 0.32
N VAL A 116 -11.04 -4.99 0.83
CA VAL A 116 -9.61 -4.84 0.51
C VAL A 116 -9.36 -5.07 -0.98
N TYR A 117 -9.79 -6.22 -1.53
CA TYR A 117 -9.59 -6.56 -2.95
C TYR A 117 -10.20 -5.53 -3.88
N ARG A 118 -11.41 -5.03 -3.56
CA ARG A 118 -12.05 -3.95 -4.31
C ARG A 118 -11.20 -2.68 -4.33
N ARG A 119 -10.65 -2.26 -3.19
CA ARG A 119 -9.84 -1.04 -3.08
C ARG A 119 -8.53 -1.12 -3.85
N ILE A 120 -7.92 -2.30 -3.92
CA ILE A 120 -6.71 -2.53 -4.72
C ILE A 120 -7.01 -2.88 -6.19
N GLY A 121 -8.27 -2.78 -6.64
CA GLY A 121 -8.66 -3.03 -8.02
C GLY A 121 -8.54 -4.50 -8.46
N ARG A 122 -8.69 -5.45 -7.54
CA ARG A 122 -8.54 -6.89 -7.82
C ARG A 122 -9.80 -7.68 -7.51
N THR A 123 -9.96 -8.81 -8.18
CA THR A 123 -11.01 -9.79 -7.90
C THR A 123 -10.54 -10.76 -6.82
N LEU A 124 -11.40 -11.04 -5.84
CA LEU A 124 -11.12 -12.05 -4.82
C LEU A 124 -11.01 -13.45 -5.49
N PRO A 125 -10.04 -14.31 -5.12
CA PRO A 125 -9.91 -15.64 -5.69
C PRO A 125 -11.16 -16.50 -5.53
N ARG A 126 -11.47 -17.32 -6.55
CA ARG A 126 -12.59 -18.28 -6.51
C ARG A 126 -12.31 -19.32 -5.41
N GLY A 127 -13.27 -19.50 -4.48
CA GLY A 127 -13.13 -20.37 -3.30
C GLY A 127 -13.01 -19.64 -1.95
N ALA A 128 -12.82 -18.31 -1.97
CA ALA A 128 -12.80 -17.48 -0.76
C ALA A 128 -14.19 -16.96 -0.33
N CYS A 129 -15.19 -17.06 -1.20
CA CYS A 129 -16.59 -16.91 -0.80
C CYS A 129 -17.07 -18.27 -0.32
N GLY A 130 -17.25 -18.46 0.99
CA GLY A 130 -17.98 -19.61 1.47
C GLY A 130 -19.36 -19.61 0.84
N GLU A 131 -19.65 -20.61 -0.01
CA GLU A 131 -21.00 -21.11 -0.15
C GLU A 131 -21.25 -21.93 1.11
N GLY A 132 -21.98 -21.34 2.05
CA GLY A 132 -22.51 -21.95 3.26
C GLY A 132 -23.93 -21.46 3.45
#